data_AF-A0A2P1E8N8-F1
#
_entry.id   AF-A0A2P1E8N8-F1
#
_cell.length_a   1.000
_cell.length_b   1.000
_cell.length_c   1.000
_cell.angle_alpha   90.00
_cell.angle_beta   90.00
_cell.angle_gamma   90.00
#
_symmetry.space_group_name_H-M   'P 1'
#
loop_
_entity.id
_entity.type
_entity.pdbx_description
1 polymer ?
#
loop_
_entity_poly.entity_id
_entity_poly.type
_entity_poly.pdbx_seq_one_letter_code
_entity_poly.pdbx_strand_id
1 'polypeptide(L)'
;GVTDNPSIFEKAVMHSDRYDGQYRELIAAGKTVEQSYWELQITDINDALEVLWPVYAASHGEDGYISIEVSPEVALDTQRTIDSARYLHG
;
A
#
# COMPACT_ATOMS: atom_id res chain seq x y z
N GLY A 1 2.51 5.52 14.71
CA GLY A 1 2.45 4.71 13.47
C GLY A 1 1.10 4.88 12.81
N VAL A 2 0.95 4.37 11.59
CA VAL A 2 -0.31 4.37 10.82
C VAL A 2 -0.62 2.95 10.35
N THR A 3 -1.90 2.60 10.25
CA THR A 3 -2.34 1.33 9.68
C THR A 3 -3.16 1.61 8.43
N ASP A 4 -2.77 1.00 7.32
CA ASP A 4 -3.55 0.96 6.09
C ASP A 4 -4.11 -0.45 5.89
N ASN A 5 -5.38 -0.52 5.52
CA ASN A 5 -6.03 -1.77 5.15
C ASN A 5 -6.72 -1.62 3.79
N PRO A 6 -6.91 -2.72 3.04
CA PRO A 6 -7.48 -2.66 1.69
C PRO A 6 -8.79 -1.89 1.60
N SER A 7 -9.64 -1.96 2.64
CA SER A 7 -10.93 -1.27 2.66
C SER A 7 -10.85 0.25 2.84
N ILE A 8 -9.80 0.75 3.49
CA ILE A 8 -9.55 2.19 3.64
C ILE A 8 -9.04 2.74 2.31
N PHE A 9 -8.10 2.04 1.68
CA PHE A 9 -7.55 2.42 0.39
C PHE A 9 -8.60 2.36 -0.73
N GLU A 10 -9.43 1.31 -0.78
CA GLU A 10 -10.55 1.20 -1.73
C GLU A 10 -11.48 2.42 -1.63
N LYS A 11 -11.83 2.84 -0.41
CA LYS A 11 -12.67 4.03 -0.18
C LYS A 11 -11.98 5.29 -0.67
N ALA A 12 -10.66 5.43 -0.46
CA ALA A 12 -9.90 6.58 -0.94
C ALA A 12 -9.89 6.63 -2.47
N VAL A 13 -9.69 5.51 -3.15
CA VAL A 13 -9.73 5.41 -4.62
C VAL A 13 -11.14 5.67 -5.17
N MET A 14 -12.20 5.18 -4.51
CA MET A 14 -13.57 5.35 -5.00
C MET A 14 -14.20 6.72 -4.69
N HIS A 15 -13.77 7.39 -3.63
CA HIS A 15 -14.39 8.63 -3.14
C HIS A 15 -13.51 9.88 -3.29
N SER A 16 -12.35 9.77 -3.94
CA SER A 16 -11.44 10.87 -4.20
C SER A 16 -10.97 10.85 -5.65
N ASP A 17 -10.78 12.02 -6.25
CA ASP A 17 -10.18 12.19 -7.57
C ASP A 17 -8.64 12.17 -7.52
N ARG A 18 -8.05 12.09 -6.32
CA ARG A 18 -6.60 12.09 -6.08
C ARG A 18 -5.84 11.05 -6.92
N TYR A 19 -6.44 9.89 -7.17
CA TYR A 19 -5.78 8.76 -7.84
C TYR A 19 -6.11 8.66 -9.34
N ASP A 20 -7.09 9.43 -9.84
CA ASP A 20 -7.60 9.30 -11.22
C ASP A 20 -6.53 9.52 -12.28
N GLY A 21 -5.57 10.40 -12.00
CA GLY A 21 -4.46 10.71 -12.91
C GLY A 21 -3.50 9.54 -13.03
N GLN A 22 -2.91 9.11 -11.92
CA GLN A 22 -1.99 7.95 -11.91
C GLN A 22 -2.69 6.68 -12.37
N TYR A 23 -3.94 6.44 -11.97
CA TYR A 23 -4.67 5.26 -12.40
C TYR A 23 -4.85 5.22 -13.92
N ARG A 24 -5.14 6.36 -14.56
CA ARG A 24 -5.19 6.46 -16.03
C ARG A 24 -3.85 6.19 -16.69
N GLU A 25 -2.76 6.66 -16.12
CA GLU A 25 -1.40 6.41 -16.63
C GLU A 25 -1.04 4.92 -16.54
N LEU A 26 -1.36 4.27 -15.42
CA LEU A 26 -1.08 2.84 -15.20
C LEU A 26 -1.88 1.95 -16.15
N ILE A 27 -3.16 2.26 -16.36
CA ILE A 27 -4.00 1.56 -17.35
C ILE A 27 -3.49 1.82 -18.77
N ALA A 28 -3.08 3.05 -19.11
CA ALA A 28 -2.50 3.37 -20.41
C ALA A 28 -1.16 2.64 -20.65
N ALA A 29 -0.42 2.33 -19.59
CA ALA A 29 0.79 1.50 -19.63
C ALA A 29 0.50 -0.01 -19.75
N GLY A 30 -0.77 -0.42 -19.82
CA GLY A 30 -1.18 -1.82 -20.01
C GLY A 30 -1.24 -2.66 -18.73
N LYS A 31 -1.20 -2.03 -17.56
CA LYS A 31 -1.33 -2.73 -16.27
C LYS A 31 -2.76 -3.17 -16.03
N THR A 32 -2.93 -4.27 -15.31
CA THR A 32 -4.25 -4.69 -14.85
C THR A 32 -4.76 -3.75 -13.75
N VAL A 33 -6.07 -3.83 -13.47
CA VAL A 33 -6.70 -3.12 -12.34
C VAL A 33 -5.98 -3.44 -11.02
N GLU A 34 -5.70 -4.72 -10.78
CA GLU A 34 -5.03 -5.20 -9.57
C GLU A 34 -3.59 -4.68 -9.47
N GLN A 35 -2.82 -4.72 -10.56
CA GLN A 35 -1.47 -4.17 -10.60
C GLN A 35 -1.47 -2.65 -10.33
N SER A 36 -2.43 -1.94 -10.94
CA SER A 36 -2.57 -0.50 -10.75
C SER A 36 -2.93 -0.16 -9.31
N TYR A 37 -3.84 -0.92 -8.70
CA TYR A 37 -4.20 -0.81 -7.29
C TYR A 37 -2.96 -0.95 -6.38
N TRP A 38 -2.19 -2.02 -6.55
CA TRP A 38 -1.02 -2.26 -5.70
C TRP A 38 0.07 -1.21 -5.89
N GLU A 39 0.30 -0.74 -7.12
CA GLU A 39 1.29 0.32 -7.37
C GLU A 39 0.90 1.65 -6.75
N LEU A 40 -0.38 2.03 -6.80
CA LEU A 40 -0.85 3.22 -6.10
C LEU A 40 -0.68 3.08 -4.60
N GLN A 41 -1.05 1.93 -4.03
CA GLN A 41 -0.96 1.69 -2.59
C GLN A 41 0.50 1.70 -2.10
N ILE A 42 1.42 1.05 -2.82
CA ILE A 42 2.85 1.07 -2.51
C ILE A 42 3.40 2.50 -2.59
N THR A 43 3.00 3.27 -3.60
CA THR A 43 3.44 4.67 -3.75
C THR A 43 3.02 5.53 -2.56
N ASP A 44 1.74 5.48 -2.18
CA ASP A 44 1.23 6.24 -1.04
C ASP A 44 1.87 5.82 0.29
N ILE A 45 2.15 4.53 0.48
CA ILE A 45 2.84 4.04 1.68
C ILE A 45 4.26 4.57 1.74
N ASN A 46 4.99 4.58 0.63
CA ASN A 46 6.34 5.15 0.59
C ASN A 46 6.33 6.64 0.93
N ASP A 47 5.40 7.41 0.36
CA ASP A 47 5.23 8.84 0.69
C ASP A 47 4.92 9.03 2.19
N ALA A 48 4.05 8.18 2.76
CA ALA A 48 3.72 8.25 4.17
C ALA A 48 4.88 7.82 5.09
N LEU A 49 5.73 6.86 4.65
CA LEU A 49 6.95 6.48 5.36
C LEU A 49 7.94 7.65 5.43
N GLU A 50 8.07 8.45 4.37
CA GLU A 50 8.90 9.66 4.41
C GLU A 50 8.40 10.65 5.48
N VAL A 51 7.09 10.81 5.62
CA VAL A 51 6.48 11.67 6.65
C VAL A 51 6.73 11.13 8.06
N LEU A 52 6.69 9.80 8.25
CA LEU A 52 6.88 9.17 9.56
C LEU A 52 8.35 8.91 9.92
N TRP A 53 9.27 9.06 8.97
CA TRP A 53 10.71 8.85 9.18
C TRP A 53 11.28 9.60 10.42
N PRO A 54 10.95 10.88 10.68
CA PRO A 54 11.44 11.57 11.87
C PRO A 54 10.96 10.93 13.18
N VAL A 55 9.74 10.40 13.21
CA VAL A 55 9.18 9.70 14.38
C VAL A 55 9.89 8.37 14.59
N TYR A 56 10.13 7.63 13.50
CA TYR A 56 10.92 6.40 13.54
C TYR A 56 12.32 6.63 14.09
N ALA A 57 13.01 7.66 13.58
CA ALA A 57 14.34 8.02 14.03
C ALA A 57 14.37 8.47 15.50
N ALA A 58 13.44 9.33 15.92
CA ALA A 58 13.38 9.86 17.28
C ALA A 58 13.00 8.80 18.33
N SER A 59 12.20 7.81 17.93
CA SER A 59 11.80 6.68 18.79
C SER A 59 12.81 5.53 18.78
N HIS A 60 13.94 5.66 18.08
CA HIS A 60 14.91 4.57 17.90
C HIS A 60 14.28 3.27 17.35
N GLY A 61 13.29 3.41 16.45
CA GLY A 61 12.58 2.29 15.84
C GLY A 61 11.51 1.65 16.72
N GLU A 62 11.03 2.32 17.77
CA GLU A 62 9.86 1.85 18.54
C GLU A 62 8.53 2.34 17.97
N ASP A 63 8.53 3.43 17.19
CA ASP A 63 7.34 4.00 16.53
C ASP A 63 7.68 4.46 15.09
N GLY A 64 6.76 5.11 14.39
CA GLY A 64 6.95 5.61 13.02
C GLY A 64 6.74 4.55 11.93
N TYR A 65 6.20 3.38 12.29
CA TYR A 65 5.87 2.33 11.33
C TYR A 65 4.55 2.61 10.60
N ILE A 66 4.47 2.06 9.38
CA ILE A 66 3.22 1.84 8.66
C ILE A 66 2.97 0.34 8.56
N SER A 67 1.76 -0.08 8.92
CA SER A 67 1.30 -1.46 8.72
C SER A 67 0.41 -1.53 7.49
N ILE A 68 0.68 -2.50 6.62
CA ILE A 68 -0.13 -2.82 5.44
C ILE A 68 -0.62 -4.28 5.55
N GLU A 69 -1.85 -4.53 5.14
CA GLU A 69 -2.39 -5.89 5.03
C GLU A 69 -2.19 -6.46 3.62
N VAL A 70 -1.95 -7.78 3.54
CA VAL A 70 -2.00 -8.51 2.27
C VAL A 70 -3.45 -8.66 1.79
N SER A 71 -3.63 -9.06 0.53
CA SER A 71 -4.97 -9.35 -0.02
C SER A 71 -5.75 -10.35 0.86
N PRO A 72 -7.02 -10.08 1.20
CA PRO A 72 -7.88 -11.05 1.88
C PRO A 72 -8.06 -12.35 1.11
N GLU A 73 -7.89 -12.33 -0.22
CA GLU A 73 -8.03 -13.52 -1.08
C GLU A 73 -6.97 -14.58 -0.80
N VAL A 74 -5.82 -14.18 -0.23
CA VAL A 74 -4.74 -15.12 0.13
C VAL A 74 -4.77 -15.55 1.59
N ALA A 75 -5.74 -15.09 2.39
CA ALA A 75 -5.77 -15.30 3.84
C ALA A 75 -5.77 -16.78 4.28
N LEU A 76 -6.28 -17.68 3.43
CA LEU A 76 -6.32 -19.13 3.69
C LEU A 76 -5.21 -19.90 2.98
N ASP A 77 -4.30 -19.22 2.31
CA ASP A 77 -3.14 -19.79 1.62
C ASP A 77 -1.85 -19.23 2.22
N THR A 78 -1.21 -20.04 3.06
CA THR A 78 0.03 -19.67 3.76
C THR A 78 1.13 -19.24 2.79
N GLN A 79 1.33 -19.97 1.70
CA GLN A 79 2.44 -19.69 0.79
C GLN A 79 2.18 -18.40 0.02
N ARG A 80 0.97 -18.21 -0.51
CA ARG A 80 0.59 -16.97 -1.19
C ARG A 80 0.57 -15.75 -0.26
N THR A 81 0.23 -15.94 1.01
CA THR A 81 0.35 -14.90 2.04
C THR A 81 1.80 -14.47 2.24
N ILE A 82 2.73 -15.43 2.38
CA ILE A 82 4.16 -15.14 2.53
C ILE A 82 4.70 -14.42 1.29
N ASP A 83 4.35 -14.89 0.10
CA ASP A 83 4.83 -14.31 -1.15
C ASP A 83 4.30 -12.88 -1.34
N SER A 84 3.03 -12.63 -0.99
CA SER A 84 2.44 -11.28 -1.00
C SER A 84 3.14 -10.36 0.00
N ALA A 85 3.39 -10.82 1.23
CA ALA A 85 4.08 -10.03 2.24
C ALA A 85 5.52 -9.67 1.82
N ARG A 86 6.23 -10.60 1.16
CA ARG A 86 7.57 -10.34 0.60
C ARG A 86 7.54 -9.35 -0.54
N TYR A 87 6.55 -9.45 -1.43
CA TYR A 87 6.37 -8.49 -2.52
C TYR A 87 6.14 -7.07 -1.99
N LEU A 88 5.39 -6.90 -0.90
CA LEU A 88 5.11 -5.59 -0.31
C LEU A 88 6.26 -5.02 0.53
N HIS A 89 7.14 -5.87 1.04
CA HIS A 89 8.31 -5.44 1.82
C HIS A 89 9.53 -5.09 0.95
N GLY A 90 9.70 -5.77 -0.19
CA GLY A 90 10.91 -5.72 -1.03
C GLY A 90 10.91 -4.60 -2.05
#